data_AF-R1C6Z7-F1
#
_entry.id   AF-R1C6Z7-F1
#
_cell.length_a   1.000
_cell.length_b   1.000
_cell.length_c   1.000
_cell.angle_alpha   90.00
_cell.angle_beta   90.00
_cell.angle_gamma   90.00
#
_symmetry.space_group_name_H-M   'P 1'
#
loop_
_entity.id
_entity.type
_entity.pdbx_description
1 polymer ?
#
loop_
_entity_poly.entity_id
_entity_poly.type
_entity_poly.pdbx_seq_one_letter_code
_entity_poly.pdbx_strand_id
1 'polypeptide(L)'
;MQPIECASCDAGWDCGTCLMLVESSGCPWTSAIIRGCSGGTSLNSFCDGNGSCGTSDVANNCRLGKDIYKRVECTATPPSAPPATPPSSPPSPPPPMPPSLPVAGVSFLSADANDGQAWLVPLVAGSVAVALTLCLCFLCWRCCGRRHKRAPGALRPVFDPDPDDSPFKCP
;
A
#
# COMPACT_ATOMS: atom_id res chain seq x y z
N MET A 1 -8.93 31.74 -12.83
CA MET A 1 -8.40 30.72 -11.88
C MET A 1 -7.18 30.14 -12.52
N GLN A 2 -6.04 30.18 -11.83
CA GLN A 2 -4.80 29.57 -12.34
C GLN A 2 -4.95 28.04 -12.25
N PRO A 3 -4.48 27.27 -13.24
CA PRO A 3 -4.52 25.80 -13.18
C PRO A 3 -3.72 25.28 -11.98
N ILE A 4 -4.19 24.17 -11.39
CA ILE A 4 -3.44 23.47 -10.34
C ILE A 4 -2.36 22.63 -11.01
N GLU A 5 -1.12 22.76 -10.57
CA GLU A 5 -0.02 21.88 -11.01
C GLU A 5 -0.14 20.51 -10.33
N CYS A 6 0.01 19.41 -11.08
CA CYS A 6 -0.12 18.06 -10.50
C CYS A 6 0.90 17.76 -9.39
N ALA A 7 2.02 18.47 -9.37
CA ALA A 7 3.01 18.39 -8.30
C ALA A 7 2.52 19.00 -6.97
N SER A 8 1.43 19.77 -6.99
CA SER A 8 0.85 20.43 -5.82
C SER A 8 -0.31 19.65 -5.19
N CYS A 9 -0.62 18.45 -5.69
CA CYS A 9 -1.67 17.61 -5.13
C CYS A 9 -1.22 17.01 -3.80
N ASP A 10 -2.05 17.10 -2.76
CA ASP A 10 -1.70 16.64 -1.42
C ASP A 10 -1.37 15.14 -1.35
N ALA A 11 -2.10 14.32 -2.10
CA ALA A 11 -1.86 12.88 -2.24
C ALA A 11 -1.20 12.52 -3.60
N GLY A 12 -0.67 13.50 -4.33
CA GLY A 12 -0.10 13.30 -5.65
C GLY A 12 -1.14 13.03 -6.74
N TRP A 13 -0.69 12.40 -7.84
CA TRP A 13 -1.49 12.16 -9.04
C TRP A 13 -1.31 10.74 -9.62
N ASP A 14 -0.76 9.79 -8.84
CA ASP A 14 -0.38 8.44 -9.31
C ASP A 14 -1.54 7.61 -9.87
N CYS A 15 -2.77 7.91 -9.46
CA CYS A 15 -3.99 7.27 -9.97
C CYS A 15 -4.68 8.07 -11.08
N GLY A 16 -3.95 8.98 -11.75
CA GLY A 16 -4.43 9.73 -12.90
C GLY A 16 -5.39 10.87 -12.57
N THR A 17 -5.48 11.29 -11.31
CA THR A 17 -6.27 12.45 -10.90
C THR A 17 -5.59 13.10 -9.70
N CYS A 18 -5.59 14.42 -9.65
CA CYS A 18 -5.11 15.17 -8.51
C CYS A 18 -6.04 14.97 -7.31
N LEU A 19 -5.48 14.53 -6.20
CA LEU A 19 -6.21 14.33 -4.96
C LEU A 19 -5.82 15.42 -3.96
N MET A 20 -6.75 16.34 -3.71
CA MET A 20 -6.61 17.42 -2.73
C MET A 20 -7.30 17.00 -1.44
N LEU A 21 -6.61 17.05 -0.31
CA LEU A 21 -7.20 16.77 0.99
C LEU A 21 -8.24 17.85 1.30
N VAL A 22 -9.44 17.42 1.69
CA VAL A 22 -10.54 18.34 1.96
C VAL A 22 -10.37 18.96 3.34
N GLU A 23 -10.49 20.29 3.45
CA GLU A 23 -10.57 20.93 4.77
C GLU A 23 -11.84 20.50 5.52
N SER A 24 -11.80 20.47 6.85
CA SER A 24 -12.94 20.00 7.66
C SER A 24 -14.26 20.74 7.42
N SER A 25 -14.21 21.98 6.94
CA SER A 25 -15.38 22.79 6.56
C SER A 25 -16.00 22.38 5.21
N GLY A 26 -15.21 21.79 4.32
CA GLY A 26 -15.60 21.33 2.99
C GLY A 26 -16.04 19.87 2.93
N CYS A 27 -16.07 19.18 4.08
CA CYS A 27 -16.49 17.79 4.17
C CYS A 27 -17.95 17.61 3.72
N PRO A 28 -18.25 16.61 2.87
CA PRO A 28 -19.62 16.28 2.55
C PRO A 28 -20.33 15.74 3.81
N TRP A 29 -21.39 16.42 4.26
CA TRP A 29 -22.22 15.98 5.41
C TRP A 29 -23.29 14.95 5.03
N THR A 30 -23.36 14.57 3.75
CA THR A 30 -24.33 13.59 3.29
C THR A 30 -23.88 12.18 3.65
N SER A 31 -24.83 11.31 3.98
CA SER A 31 -24.59 9.88 4.22
C SER A 31 -24.34 9.08 2.93
N ALA A 32 -23.88 9.75 1.86
CA ALA A 32 -23.60 9.11 0.59
C ALA A 32 -22.45 8.11 0.79
N ILE A 33 -22.57 6.93 0.15
CA ILE A 33 -21.47 5.96 0.13
C ILE A 33 -20.37 6.56 -0.74
N ILE A 34 -19.33 7.10 -0.10
CA ILE A 34 -18.14 7.62 -0.76
C ILE A 34 -17.25 6.41 -1.10
N ARG A 35 -16.89 6.26 -2.38
CA ARG A 35 -15.99 5.20 -2.82
C ARG A 35 -14.52 5.58 -2.58
N GLY A 36 -13.67 4.57 -2.52
CA GLY A 36 -12.22 4.75 -2.38
C GLY A 36 -11.60 5.52 -3.54
N CYS A 37 -10.47 6.18 -3.27
CA CYS A 37 -9.77 7.02 -4.25
C CYS A 37 -9.11 6.25 -5.42
N SER A 38 -8.99 4.92 -5.36
CA SER A 38 -8.40 4.09 -6.43
C SER A 38 -9.37 3.66 -7.55
N GLY A 39 -10.68 3.92 -7.44
CA GLY A 39 -11.69 3.30 -8.30
C GLY A 39 -12.70 4.24 -8.99
N GLY A 40 -12.35 5.50 -9.24
CA GLY A 40 -13.27 6.44 -9.89
C GLY A 40 -12.56 7.58 -10.61
N THR A 41 -13.14 8.06 -11.71
CA THR A 41 -12.56 9.08 -12.60
C THR A 41 -13.35 10.38 -12.65
N SER A 42 -14.46 10.48 -11.92
CA SER A 42 -15.29 11.69 -11.94
C SER A 42 -14.56 12.84 -11.26
N LEU A 43 -14.08 13.78 -12.07
CA LEU A 43 -13.55 15.05 -11.59
C LEU A 43 -14.58 15.78 -10.73
N ASN A 44 -14.10 16.57 -9.78
CA ASN A 44 -14.88 17.32 -8.79
C ASN A 44 -15.72 16.47 -7.82
N SER A 45 -15.56 15.14 -7.83
CA SER A 45 -16.18 14.27 -6.83
C SER A 45 -15.29 14.06 -5.60
N PHE A 46 -15.91 13.64 -4.51
CA PHE A 46 -15.23 13.24 -3.28
C PHE A 46 -14.92 11.75 -3.29
N CYS A 47 -13.79 11.37 -2.69
CA CYS A 47 -13.41 9.98 -2.47
C CYS A 47 -12.82 9.77 -1.08
N ASP A 48 -12.88 8.53 -0.59
CA ASP A 48 -12.35 8.11 0.70
C ASP A 48 -10.90 7.62 0.53
N GLY A 49 -10.02 8.21 1.30
CA GLY A 49 -8.62 7.85 1.42
C GLY A 49 -8.48 6.59 2.27
N ASN A 50 -7.69 5.65 1.80
CA ASN A 50 -7.51 4.36 2.45
C ASN A 50 -6.07 3.85 2.35
N GLY A 51 -5.11 4.76 2.16
CA GLY A 51 -3.70 4.41 1.93
C GLY A 51 -3.36 4.16 0.45
N SER A 52 -4.33 4.20 -0.46
CA SER A 52 -4.09 4.00 -1.89
C SER A 52 -3.91 5.32 -2.63
N CYS A 53 -3.26 5.30 -3.80
CA CYS A 53 -3.10 6.49 -4.65
C CYS A 53 -2.46 7.68 -3.92
N GLY A 54 -1.52 7.43 -3.02
CA GLY A 54 -0.87 8.45 -2.19
C GLY A 54 -1.74 9.04 -1.09
N THR A 55 -3.01 8.62 -0.95
CA THR A 55 -3.89 9.09 0.14
C THR A 55 -3.42 8.56 1.49
N SER A 56 -3.56 9.38 2.53
CA SER A 56 -3.43 8.94 3.92
C SER A 56 -4.69 8.18 4.39
N ASP A 57 -4.50 7.16 5.21
CA ASP A 57 -5.52 6.39 5.93
C ASP A 57 -5.72 6.86 7.39
N VAL A 58 -5.11 7.99 7.75
CA VAL A 58 -5.13 8.56 9.11
C VAL A 58 -5.35 10.08 9.14
N ALA A 59 -5.69 10.70 8.01
CA ALA A 59 -5.93 12.14 7.92
C ALA A 59 -7.12 12.60 8.79
N ASN A 60 -8.17 11.78 8.87
CA ASN A 60 -9.37 11.97 9.70
C ASN A 60 -9.96 13.39 9.62
N ASN A 61 -9.86 14.02 8.44
CA ASN A 61 -10.26 15.41 8.21
C ASN A 61 -11.79 15.61 8.28
N CYS A 62 -12.56 14.53 8.13
CA CYS A 62 -14.01 14.54 8.20
C CYS A 62 -14.56 13.68 9.35
N ARG A 63 -15.84 13.94 9.71
CA ARG A 63 -16.54 13.24 10.80
C ARG A 63 -16.49 11.71 10.62
N LEU A 64 -16.56 11.00 11.76
CA LEU A 64 -16.52 9.53 11.82
C LEU A 64 -15.16 8.94 11.38
N GLY A 65 -14.08 9.73 11.48
CA GLY A 65 -12.73 9.31 11.09
C GLY A 65 -12.67 8.96 9.60
N LYS A 66 -13.08 9.91 8.76
CA LYS A 66 -13.09 9.76 7.30
C LYS A 66 -11.98 10.60 6.70
N ASP A 67 -11.29 10.03 5.72
CA ASP A 67 -10.14 10.63 5.04
C ASP A 67 -10.58 11.15 3.67
N ILE A 68 -11.24 12.29 3.61
CA ILE A 68 -11.90 12.72 2.36
C ILE A 68 -10.97 13.57 1.50
N TYR A 69 -10.85 13.18 0.24
CA TYR A 69 -10.15 13.92 -0.80
C TYR A 69 -11.13 14.37 -1.88
N LYS A 70 -10.82 15.51 -2.51
CA LYS A 70 -11.50 16.00 -3.70
C LYS A 70 -10.65 15.74 -4.92
N ARG A 71 -11.27 15.14 -5.93
CA ARG A 71 -10.68 14.95 -7.25
C ARG A 71 -10.70 16.26 -8.01
N VAL A 72 -9.55 16.77 -8.41
CA VAL A 72 -9.46 17.99 -9.22
C VAL A 72 -8.65 17.74 -10.48
N GLU A 73 -8.90 18.56 -11.49
CA GLU A 73 -8.06 18.60 -12.68
C GLU A 73 -6.73 19.26 -12.34
N CYS A 74 -5.64 18.71 -12.84
CA CYS A 74 -4.32 19.31 -12.72
C CYS A 74 -3.56 19.23 -14.03
N THR A 75 -2.60 20.13 -14.22
CA THR A 75 -1.69 20.10 -15.37
C THR A 75 -0.31 19.67 -14.89
N ALA A 76 0.30 18.68 -15.55
CA ALA A 76 1.68 18.30 -15.27
C ALA A 76 2.58 19.12 -16.18
N THR A 77 3.45 19.94 -15.59
CA THR A 77 4.53 20.58 -16.35
C THR A 77 5.48 19.48 -16.89
N PRO A 78 5.75 19.42 -18.21
CA PRO A 78 6.70 18.47 -18.76
C PRO A 78 8.09 18.68 -18.13
N PRO A 79 8.85 17.60 -17.85
CA PRO A 79 10.23 17.75 -17.40
C PRO A 79 11.00 18.55 -18.44
N SER A 80 11.71 19.59 -18.01
CA SER A 80 12.63 20.32 -18.90
C SER A 80 13.66 19.35 -19.46
N ALA A 81 13.93 19.47 -20.76
CA ALA A 81 14.93 18.64 -21.42
C ALA A 81 16.26 18.72 -20.66
N PRO A 82 16.96 17.60 -20.48
CA PRO A 82 18.28 17.63 -19.87
C PRO A 82 19.20 18.58 -20.66
N PRO A 83 20.10 19.32 -19.99
CA PRO A 83 21.08 20.16 -20.67
C PRO A 83 21.83 19.34 -21.73
N ALA A 84 21.98 19.89 -22.94
CA ALA A 84 22.75 19.25 -24.00
C ALA A 84 24.15 18.91 -23.47
N THR A 85 24.56 17.65 -23.54
CA THR A 85 25.92 17.25 -23.19
C THR A 85 26.90 17.91 -24.18
N PRO A 86 28.00 18.51 -23.70
CA PRO A 86 29.03 19.01 -24.59
C PRO A 86 29.61 17.85 -25.43
N PRO A 87 30.03 18.11 -26.69
CA PRO A 87 30.58 17.06 -27.53
C PRO A 87 31.82 16.44 -26.87
N SER A 88 31.81 15.11 -26.72
CA SER A 88 32.96 14.35 -26.21
C SER A 88 34.17 14.60 -27.11
N SER A 89 35.24 15.14 -26.55
CA SER A 89 36.55 15.24 -27.21
C SER A 89 37.08 13.85 -27.59
N PRO A 90 37.78 13.71 -28.72
CA PRO A 90 38.34 12.42 -29.14
C PRO A 90 39.32 11.85 -28.11
N PRO A 91 39.38 10.52 -27.96
CA PRO A 91 40.30 9.87 -27.02
C PRO A 91 41.75 10.21 -27.37
N SER A 92 42.55 10.53 -26.36
CA SER A 92 44.00 10.70 -26.52
C SER A 92 44.66 9.37 -26.88
N PRO A 93 45.71 9.36 -27.73
CA PRO A 93 46.44 8.15 -28.06
C PRO A 93 47.07 7.51 -26.80
N PRO A 94 47.14 6.17 -26.74
CA PRO A 94 47.77 5.50 -25.61
C PRO A 94 49.27 5.84 -25.53
N PRO A 95 49.85 5.92 -24.32
CA PRO A 95 51.30 6.10 -24.15
C PRO A 95 52.08 4.87 -24.65
N PRO A 96 53.36 5.04 -25.04
CA PRO A 96 54.22 3.94 -25.44
C PRO A 96 54.43 2.95 -24.28
N MET A 97 54.28 1.68 -24.61
CA MET A 97 54.32 0.55 -23.68
C MET A 97 55.77 0.29 -23.20
N PRO A 98 56.03 0.09 -21.89
CA PRO A 98 57.34 -0.32 -21.39
C PRO A 98 57.62 -1.80 -21.69
N PRO A 99 58.91 -2.23 -21.70
CA PRO A 99 59.30 -3.60 -22.04
C PRO A 99 58.77 -4.62 -21.01
N SER A 100 58.30 -5.75 -21.54
CA SER A 100 57.73 -6.88 -20.79
C SER A 100 58.73 -7.53 -19.83
N LEU A 101 58.39 -7.56 -18.55
CA LEU A 101 59.02 -8.43 -17.54
C LEU A 101 58.39 -9.83 -17.56
N PRO A 102 59.14 -10.89 -17.22
CA PRO A 102 58.70 -12.26 -17.39
C PRO A 102 57.54 -12.63 -16.45
N VAL A 103 56.59 -13.36 -17.04
CA VAL A 103 55.41 -13.96 -16.44
C VAL A 103 55.80 -14.88 -15.28
N ALA A 104 55.49 -14.48 -14.05
CA ALA A 104 55.36 -15.39 -12.92
C ALA A 104 53.88 -15.81 -12.85
N GLY A 105 53.62 -17.02 -13.32
CA GLY A 105 52.29 -17.61 -13.23
C GLY A 105 51.95 -17.94 -11.77
N VAL A 106 50.74 -17.58 -11.36
CA VAL A 106 50.04 -18.25 -10.27
C VAL A 106 48.56 -18.39 -10.61
N SER A 107 48.21 -19.65 -10.80
CA SER A 107 46.95 -20.37 -10.60
C SER A 107 45.67 -19.58 -10.37
N PHE A 108 44.74 -19.84 -11.28
CA PHE A 108 43.29 -19.72 -11.13
C PHE A 108 42.80 -20.41 -9.86
N LEU A 109 41.98 -19.72 -9.08
CA LEU A 109 40.93 -20.32 -8.28
C LEU A 109 39.65 -19.54 -8.54
N SER A 110 38.73 -20.20 -9.25
CA SER A 110 37.32 -19.83 -9.27
C SER A 110 36.80 -19.81 -7.83
N ALA A 111 36.16 -18.72 -7.44
CA ALA A 111 35.18 -18.73 -6.38
C ALA A 111 33.84 -18.37 -7.03
N ASP A 112 33.08 -19.41 -7.35
CA ASP A 112 31.65 -19.31 -7.58
C ASP A 112 31.00 -18.72 -6.33
N ALA A 113 30.73 -17.42 -6.33
CA ALA A 113 29.89 -16.78 -5.33
C ALA A 113 28.41 -16.99 -5.72
N ASN A 114 27.95 -18.24 -5.61
CA ASN A 114 26.54 -18.61 -5.62
C ASN A 114 26.24 -19.44 -4.37
N ASP A 115 26.46 -18.85 -3.20
CA ASP A 115 26.04 -19.43 -1.93
C ASP A 115 25.44 -18.34 -1.03
N GLY A 116 24.17 -18.05 -1.29
CA GLY A 116 23.34 -17.17 -0.45
C GLY A 116 21.91 -17.67 -0.24
N GLN A 117 21.57 -18.87 -0.74
CA GLN A 117 20.19 -19.35 -0.87
C GLN A 117 19.90 -20.54 0.05
N ALA A 118 20.12 -20.42 1.36
CA ALA A 118 19.75 -21.48 2.31
C ALA A 118 19.21 -21.02 3.66
N TRP A 119 19.20 -19.71 3.96
CA TRP A 119 18.77 -19.20 5.28
C TRP A 119 17.41 -18.45 5.26
N LEU A 120 16.76 -18.29 4.10
CA LEU A 120 15.46 -17.59 3.99
C LEU A 120 14.23 -18.50 4.21
N VAL A 121 14.42 -19.82 4.31
CA VAL A 121 13.29 -20.76 4.44
C VAL A 121 12.63 -20.79 5.84
N PRO A 122 13.32 -20.60 7.00
CA PRO A 122 12.64 -20.68 8.29
C PRO A 122 11.87 -19.41 8.70
N LEU A 123 12.11 -18.23 8.08
CA LEU A 123 11.38 -17.00 8.44
C LEU A 123 9.98 -16.89 7.78
N VAL A 124 9.77 -17.56 6.65
CA VAL A 124 8.45 -17.57 5.97
C VAL A 124 7.51 -18.61 6.62
N ALA A 125 8.03 -19.73 7.11
CA ALA A 125 7.22 -20.74 7.79
C ALA A 125 6.68 -20.26 9.15
N GLY A 126 7.47 -19.50 9.91
CA GLY A 126 7.05 -18.95 11.21
C GLY A 126 6.00 -17.84 11.09
N SER A 127 6.11 -16.98 10.08
CA SER A 127 5.20 -15.85 9.89
C SER A 127 3.79 -16.29 9.47
N VAL A 128 3.66 -17.33 8.64
CA VAL A 128 2.35 -17.90 8.27
C VAL A 128 1.66 -18.53 9.47
N ALA A 129 2.40 -19.25 10.33
CA ALA A 129 1.83 -19.84 11.54
C ALA A 129 1.31 -18.76 12.50
N VAL A 130 2.11 -17.72 12.78
CA VAL A 130 1.69 -16.61 13.66
C VAL A 130 0.51 -15.84 13.06
N ALA A 131 0.51 -15.57 11.75
CA ALA A 131 -0.59 -14.89 11.08
C ALA A 131 -1.89 -15.71 11.13
N LEU A 132 -1.82 -17.03 10.91
CA LEU A 132 -2.97 -17.91 11.03
C LEU A 132 -3.50 -17.99 12.47
N THR A 133 -2.61 -18.08 13.46
CA THR A 133 -3.01 -18.07 14.87
C THR A 133 -3.69 -16.76 15.25
N LEU A 134 -3.11 -15.60 14.88
CA LEU A 134 -3.72 -14.30 15.15
C LEU A 134 -5.05 -14.12 14.42
N CYS A 135 -5.16 -14.59 13.18
CA CYS A 135 -6.40 -14.56 12.40
C CYS A 135 -7.50 -15.39 13.07
N LEU A 136 -7.18 -16.61 13.51
CA LEU A 136 -8.11 -17.48 14.25
C LEU A 136 -8.53 -16.83 15.58
N CYS A 137 -7.59 -16.28 16.36
CA CYS A 137 -7.90 -15.57 17.61
C CYS A 137 -8.84 -14.37 17.38
N PHE A 138 -8.62 -13.61 16.31
CA PHE A 138 -9.44 -12.43 16.00
C PHE A 138 -10.84 -12.83 15.50
N LEU A 139 -10.94 -13.91 14.71
CA LEU A 139 -12.22 -14.49 14.31
C LEU A 139 -12.98 -15.04 15.52
N CYS A 140 -12.31 -15.74 16.45
CA CYS A 140 -12.89 -16.19 17.72
C CYS A 140 -13.38 -15.01 18.56
N TRP A 141 -12.57 -13.95 18.73
CA TRP A 141 -12.98 -12.75 19.44
C TRP A 141 -14.21 -12.10 18.79
N ARG A 142 -14.25 -12.01 17.46
CA ARG A 142 -15.40 -11.43 16.75
C ARG A 142 -16.63 -12.32 16.79
N CYS A 143 -16.49 -13.63 16.73
CA CYS A 143 -17.60 -14.58 16.84
C CYS A 143 -18.16 -14.61 18.27
N CYS A 144 -17.32 -14.76 19.29
CA CYS A 144 -17.73 -14.76 20.70
C CYS A 144 -18.21 -13.37 21.15
N GLY A 145 -17.56 -12.29 20.70
CA GLY A 145 -17.97 -10.92 20.97
C GLY A 145 -19.30 -10.54 20.31
N ARG A 146 -19.60 -11.07 19.11
CA ARG A 146 -20.94 -10.93 18.50
C ARG A 146 -21.99 -11.79 19.21
N ARG A 147 -21.62 -12.96 19.75
CA ARG A 147 -22.52 -13.84 20.52
C ARG A 147 -22.86 -13.23 21.89
N HIS A 148 -21.93 -12.56 22.58
CA HIS A 148 -22.25 -11.83 23.81
C HIS A 148 -23.20 -10.63 23.57
N LYS A 149 -23.13 -9.99 22.41
CA LYS A 149 -24.12 -8.98 22.00
C LYS A 149 -25.46 -9.58 21.54
N ARG A 150 -25.55 -10.91 21.41
CA ARG A 150 -26.75 -11.67 21.06
C ARG A 150 -27.01 -12.74 22.13
N ALA A 151 -27.16 -12.33 23.37
CA ALA A 151 -27.86 -13.11 24.39
C ALA A 151 -29.17 -12.38 24.78
N PRO A 152 -30.22 -13.12 25.16
CA PRO A 152 -31.59 -12.87 24.74
C PRO A 152 -32.34 -11.93 25.69
N GLY A 153 -32.80 -10.81 25.14
CA GLY A 153 -33.71 -9.88 25.80
C GLY A 153 -35.03 -9.70 25.05
N ALA A 154 -35.45 -10.67 24.22
CA ALA A 154 -36.73 -10.62 23.53
C ALA A 154 -37.58 -11.82 23.95
N LEU A 155 -38.73 -11.48 24.52
CA LEU A 155 -39.77 -12.35 25.06
C LEU A 155 -40.13 -13.52 24.14
N ARG A 156 -40.41 -14.66 24.77
CA ARG A 156 -41.06 -15.85 24.19
C ARG A 156 -42.36 -15.44 23.48
N PRO A 157 -42.77 -16.22 22.46
CA PRO A 157 -43.87 -17.13 22.72
C PRO A 157 -43.55 -18.58 22.33
N VAL A 158 -44.20 -19.44 23.10
CA VAL A 158 -44.36 -20.89 23.00
C VAL A 158 -44.54 -21.37 21.56
N PHE A 159 -43.72 -22.31 21.08
CA PHE A 159 -44.13 -23.67 20.67
C PHE A 159 -42.95 -24.50 20.13
N ASP A 160 -43.01 -25.78 20.49
CA ASP A 160 -42.27 -26.98 20.07
C ASP A 160 -40.81 -27.23 20.49
N PRO A 161 -40.53 -28.39 21.12
CA PRO A 161 -39.20 -28.94 21.31
C PRO A 161 -38.86 -29.92 20.17
N ASP A 162 -37.70 -29.77 19.52
CA ASP A 162 -37.06 -30.89 18.82
C ASP A 162 -35.53 -30.80 18.91
N PRO A 163 -34.83 -31.96 19.05
CA PRO A 163 -33.51 -32.06 19.63
C PRO A 163 -32.41 -32.20 18.57
N ASP A 164 -31.53 -31.21 18.49
CA ASP A 164 -30.15 -31.44 18.06
C ASP A 164 -29.23 -30.44 18.77
N ASP A 165 -29.05 -30.66 20.08
CA ASP A 165 -27.92 -30.09 20.80
C ASP A 165 -26.70 -30.95 20.46
N SER A 166 -26.05 -30.62 19.35
CA SER A 166 -24.64 -30.92 19.14
C SER A 166 -23.84 -29.69 19.57
N PRO A 167 -23.35 -29.62 20.83
CA PRO A 167 -22.45 -28.55 21.20
C PRO A 167 -21.08 -28.94 20.65
N PHE A 168 -20.70 -28.36 19.51
CA PHE A 168 -19.29 -28.11 19.25
C PHE A 168 -18.79 -27.13 20.32
N LYS A 169 -18.51 -27.69 21.51
CA LYS A 169 -17.71 -27.05 22.55
C LYS A 169 -16.38 -26.72 21.89
N CYS A 170 -16.01 -25.44 21.93
CA CYS A 170 -14.63 -25.05 21.70
C CYS A 170 -13.77 -25.77 22.77
N PRO A 171 -12.64 -26.39 22.39
CA PRO A 171 -11.72 -26.97 23.36
C PRO A 171 -11.16 -25.91 24.32
#